data_AF-A0A0Z8TKQ3-F1
#
_entry.id   AF-A0A0Z8TKQ3-F1
#
_cell.length_a   1.000
_cell.length_b   1.000
_cell.length_c   1.000
_cell.angle_alpha   90.00
_cell.angle_beta   90.00
_cell.angle_gamma   90.00
#
_symmetry.space_group_name_H-M   'P 1'
#
loop_
_entity.id
_entity.type
_entity.pdbx_description
1 polymer ?
#
loop_
_entity_poly.entity_id
_entity_poly.type
_entity_poly.pdbx_seq_one_letter_code
_entity_poly.pdbx_strand_id
1 'polypeptide(L)'
;MTYSLEEILLKKWSTKEEKAEMKKIRTALINFAQESGIERLSEKLEKLVYRPVSEVYIPLPDSKKFHDARPDFFGHNVGTFDETGKKLALTKEERTFTLRFLSSGDAIEAYINQESGKAIQSVDRQDILGEWLLRGVFQLAEREVLTGKKLESLEINGIRLTKFKNGEIGIEFIWIDTENPPADVIGWVSRKGKK
;
A
#
# COMPACT_ATOMS: atom_id res chain seq x y z
N MET A 1 -10.96 20.18 27.41
CA MET A 1 -11.59 20.50 26.12
C MET A 1 -12.54 19.37 25.78
N THR A 2 -13.78 19.69 25.42
CA THR A 2 -14.79 18.74 24.91
C THR A 2 -14.78 18.81 23.39
N TYR A 3 -14.60 17.67 22.74
CA TYR A 3 -14.65 17.56 21.28
C TYR A 3 -15.97 16.91 20.87
N SER A 4 -16.59 17.42 19.81
CA SER A 4 -17.76 16.79 19.20
C SER A 4 -17.37 15.55 18.40
N LEU A 5 -18.30 14.59 18.23
CA LEU A 5 -18.07 13.45 17.33
C LEU A 5 -17.80 13.90 15.89
N GLU A 6 -18.43 14.98 15.45
CA GLU A 6 -18.20 15.57 14.13
C GLU A 6 -16.74 15.99 13.96
N GLU A 7 -16.16 16.68 14.93
CA GLU A 7 -14.75 17.07 14.90
C GLU A 7 -13.80 15.87 14.93
N ILE A 8 -14.13 14.82 15.69
CA ILE A 8 -13.27 13.64 15.79
C ILE A 8 -13.26 12.83 14.48
N LEU A 9 -14.43 12.71 13.84
CA LEU A 9 -14.64 11.83 12.70
C LEU A 9 -14.44 12.52 11.35
N LEU A 10 -14.89 13.77 11.20
CA LEU A 10 -15.00 14.44 9.90
C LEU A 10 -13.95 15.54 9.66
N LYS A 11 -13.34 16.09 10.73
CA LYS A 11 -12.31 17.13 10.58
C LYS A 11 -11.13 16.62 9.76
N LYS A 12 -10.66 17.44 8.81
CA LYS A 12 -9.47 17.13 8.01
C LYS A 12 -8.20 17.59 8.75
N TRP A 13 -7.44 16.63 9.26
CA TRP A 13 -6.18 16.86 9.98
C TRP A 13 -5.01 16.85 9.00
N SER A 14 -4.48 18.02 8.67
CA SER A 14 -3.60 18.23 7.52
C SER A 14 -2.13 18.33 7.95
N THR A 15 -1.86 19.05 9.05
CA THR A 15 -0.49 19.29 9.55
C THR A 15 0.02 18.16 10.44
N LYS A 16 1.31 18.16 10.74
CA LYS A 16 1.93 17.16 11.62
C LYS A 16 1.42 17.30 13.06
N GLU A 17 1.25 18.53 13.51
CA GLU A 17 0.79 18.91 14.83
C GLU A 17 -0.69 18.52 15.00
N GLU A 18 -1.53 18.84 14.01
CA GLU A 18 -2.93 18.42 13.96
C GLU A 18 -3.08 16.90 13.99
N LYS A 19 -2.25 16.16 13.25
CA LYS A 19 -2.26 14.69 13.27
C LYS A 19 -1.83 14.12 14.62
N ALA A 20 -0.91 14.79 15.33
CA ALA A 20 -0.51 14.39 16.67
C ALA A 20 -1.64 14.63 17.68
N GLU A 21 -2.35 15.76 17.57
CA GLU A 21 -3.52 16.07 18.39
C GLU A 21 -4.66 15.08 18.12
N MET A 22 -4.98 14.83 16.85
CA MET A 22 -5.97 13.84 16.43
C MET A 22 -5.73 12.47 17.04
N LYS A 23 -4.46 12.00 17.05
CA LYS A 23 -4.09 10.73 17.69
C LYS A 23 -4.46 10.73 19.18
N LYS A 24 -4.13 11.80 19.91
CA LYS A 24 -4.47 11.92 21.34
C LYS A 24 -5.98 11.86 21.56
N ILE A 25 -6.76 12.60 20.76
CA ILE A 25 -8.22 12.66 20.87
C ILE A 25 -8.85 11.30 20.58
N ARG A 26 -8.44 10.63 19.50
CA ARG A 26 -8.95 9.30 19.13
C ARG A 26 -8.57 8.24 20.16
N THR A 27 -7.34 8.27 20.69
CA THR A 27 -6.94 7.36 21.78
C THR A 27 -7.82 7.57 23.02
N ALA A 28 -8.10 8.81 23.41
CA ALA A 28 -8.99 9.09 24.54
C ALA A 28 -10.42 8.56 24.32
N LEU A 29 -10.96 8.71 23.10
CA LEU A 29 -12.28 8.18 22.74
C LEU A 29 -12.34 6.64 22.84
N ILE A 30 -11.28 5.95 22.40
CA ILE A 30 -11.22 4.49 22.46
C ILE A 30 -11.06 3.99 23.90
N ASN A 31 -10.22 4.65 24.69
CA ASN A 31 -10.09 4.31 26.12
C ASN A 31 -11.43 4.49 26.85
N PHE A 32 -12.13 5.60 26.60
CA PHE A 32 -13.49 5.81 27.13
C PHE A 32 -14.44 4.68 26.73
N ALA A 33 -14.40 4.25 25.47
CA ALA A 33 -15.23 3.15 24.98
C ALA A 33 -14.93 1.82 25.68
N GLN A 34 -13.64 1.53 25.92
CA GLN A 34 -13.19 0.34 26.63
C GLN A 34 -13.61 0.37 28.12
N GLU A 35 -13.46 1.53 28.77
CA GLU A 35 -13.82 1.75 30.18
C GLU A 35 -15.34 1.78 30.41
N SER A 36 -16.14 2.11 29.38
CA SER A 36 -17.60 2.19 29.49
C SER A 36 -18.29 0.86 29.81
N GLY A 37 -17.63 -0.28 29.57
CA GLY A 37 -18.21 -1.60 29.71
C GLY A 37 -19.32 -1.92 28.70
N ILE A 38 -19.60 -1.04 27.73
CA ILE A 38 -20.61 -1.27 26.70
C ILE A 38 -20.06 -2.27 25.69
N GLU A 39 -20.77 -3.40 25.55
CA GLU A 39 -20.38 -4.48 24.66
C GLU A 39 -20.16 -3.97 23.22
N ARG A 40 -18.99 -4.28 22.65
CA ARG A 40 -18.59 -3.96 21.26
C ARG A 40 -18.55 -2.47 20.90
N LEU A 41 -18.65 -1.55 21.87
CA LEU A 41 -18.56 -0.12 21.59
C LEU A 41 -17.15 0.26 21.09
N SER A 42 -16.12 -0.25 21.75
CA SER A 42 -14.71 -0.07 21.33
C SER A 42 -14.48 -0.59 19.92
N GLU A 43 -14.93 -1.82 19.60
CA GLU A 43 -14.83 -2.40 18.26
C GLU A 43 -15.46 -1.52 17.18
N LYS A 44 -16.66 -0.99 17.44
CA LYS A 44 -17.37 -0.12 16.49
C LYS A 44 -16.66 1.22 16.30
N LEU A 45 -16.20 1.84 17.39
CA LEU A 45 -15.49 3.11 17.32
C LEU A 45 -14.13 2.95 16.66
N GLU A 46 -13.40 1.86 16.93
CA GLU A 46 -12.12 1.57 16.26
C GLU A 46 -12.26 1.53 14.74
N LYS A 47 -13.32 0.90 14.21
CA LYS A 47 -13.60 0.84 12.77
C LYS A 47 -13.95 2.20 12.15
N LEU A 48 -14.43 3.15 12.96
CA LEU A 48 -14.77 4.50 12.51
C LEU A 48 -13.57 5.44 12.56
N VAL A 49 -12.73 5.31 13.58
CA VAL A 49 -11.65 6.27 13.86
C VAL A 49 -10.30 5.82 13.33
N TYR A 50 -10.09 4.53 13.13
CA TYR A 50 -8.87 3.98 12.56
C TYR A 50 -9.12 3.42 11.17
N ARG A 51 -8.11 3.54 10.32
CA ARG A 51 -8.09 2.78 9.06
C ARG A 51 -8.06 1.29 9.38
N PRO A 52 -8.63 0.44 8.53
CA PRO A 52 -8.47 -1.01 8.65
C PRO A 52 -6.99 -1.36 8.84
N VAL A 53 -6.69 -2.23 9.80
CA VAL A 53 -5.32 -2.64 10.15
C VAL A 53 -4.59 -3.34 9.00
N SER A 54 -5.34 -3.81 8.01
CA SER A 54 -4.88 -4.48 6.80
C SER A 54 -4.95 -3.58 5.54
N GLU A 55 -5.35 -2.31 5.66
CA GLU A 55 -5.34 -1.40 4.50
C GLU A 55 -3.90 -1.07 4.10
N VAL A 56 -3.42 -1.71 3.03
CA VAL A 56 -2.08 -1.48 2.45
C VAL A 56 -2.15 -1.28 0.95
N TYR A 57 -1.11 -0.64 0.40
CA TYR A 57 -0.84 -0.62 -1.03
C TYR A 57 0.65 -0.83 -1.26
N ILE A 58 0.98 -1.39 -2.43
CA ILE A 58 2.38 -1.55 -2.84
C ILE A 58 2.76 -0.33 -3.69
N PRO A 59 3.74 0.49 -3.28
CA PRO A 59 4.15 1.66 -4.05
C PRO A 59 4.95 1.25 -5.29
N LEU A 60 4.67 1.88 -6.42
CA LEU A 60 5.45 1.78 -7.65
C LEU A 60 6.31 3.03 -7.81
N PRO A 61 7.63 2.98 -7.57
CA PRO A 61 8.50 4.14 -7.69
C PRO A 61 8.67 4.55 -9.16
N ASP A 62 8.85 5.85 -9.40
CA ASP A 62 9.01 6.41 -10.76
C ASP A 62 7.91 5.96 -11.74
N SER A 63 6.69 5.76 -11.22
CA SER A 63 5.59 5.09 -11.92
C SER A 63 5.29 5.69 -13.29
N LYS A 64 5.30 7.02 -13.42
CA LYS A 64 5.07 7.68 -14.72
C LYS A 64 6.08 7.22 -15.77
N LYS A 65 7.38 7.31 -15.44
CA LYS A 65 8.45 6.89 -16.36
C LYS A 65 8.38 5.39 -16.66
N PHE A 66 8.03 4.57 -15.66
CA PHE A 66 7.84 3.14 -15.86
C PHE A 66 6.70 2.86 -16.86
N HIS A 67 5.55 3.47 -16.65
CA HIS A 67 4.36 3.29 -17.46
C HIS A 67 4.53 3.84 -18.89
N ASP A 68 5.17 5.01 -19.05
CA ASP A 68 5.52 5.56 -20.37
C ASP A 68 6.41 4.59 -21.18
N ALA A 69 7.35 3.90 -20.51
CA ALA A 69 8.26 2.95 -21.16
C ALA A 69 7.66 1.55 -21.37
N ARG A 70 6.69 1.16 -20.54
CA ARG A 70 6.09 -0.18 -20.51
C ARG A 70 4.57 -0.10 -20.28
N PRO A 71 3.81 0.52 -21.21
CA PRO A 71 2.39 0.78 -21.01
C PRO A 71 1.57 -0.50 -20.85
N ASP A 72 2.03 -1.60 -21.45
CA ASP A 72 1.34 -2.88 -21.41
C ASP A 72 1.78 -3.79 -20.25
N PHE A 73 2.63 -3.34 -19.32
CA PHE A 73 3.21 -4.23 -18.30
C PHE A 73 2.14 -4.94 -17.47
N PHE A 74 1.14 -4.19 -16.99
CA PHE A 74 0.05 -4.70 -16.15
C PHE A 74 -1.18 -5.18 -16.94
N GLY A 75 -1.08 -5.25 -18.27
CA GLY A 75 -2.20 -5.51 -19.17
C GLY A 75 -2.22 -4.50 -20.31
N HIS A 76 -2.96 -4.80 -21.39
CA HIS A 76 -2.94 -3.95 -22.58
C HIS A 76 -3.37 -2.51 -22.26
N ASN A 77 -2.50 -1.55 -22.56
CA ASN A 77 -2.68 -0.12 -22.32
C ASN A 77 -2.98 0.30 -20.86
N VAL A 78 -2.80 -0.58 -19.87
CA VAL A 78 -3.12 -0.29 -18.45
C VAL A 78 -2.29 0.87 -17.88
N GLY A 79 -1.06 1.03 -18.35
CA GLY A 79 -0.16 2.13 -17.99
C GLY A 79 -0.33 3.41 -18.82
N THR A 80 -1.26 3.47 -19.78
CA THR A 80 -1.43 4.68 -20.60
C THR A 80 -2.14 5.79 -19.83
N PHE A 81 -1.85 7.04 -20.19
CA PHE A 81 -2.36 8.23 -19.53
C PHE A 81 -3.46 8.91 -20.34
N ASP A 82 -4.36 9.61 -19.65
CA ASP A 82 -5.34 10.50 -20.27
C ASP A 82 -4.65 11.69 -20.97
N GLU A 83 -5.44 12.51 -21.68
CA GLU A 83 -4.96 13.70 -22.40
C GLU A 83 -4.20 14.69 -21.49
N THR A 84 -4.47 14.66 -20.18
CA THR A 84 -3.79 15.52 -19.20
C THR A 84 -2.42 15.00 -18.79
N GLY A 85 -2.12 13.73 -19.05
CA GLY A 85 -0.87 13.08 -18.66
C GLY A 85 -0.73 12.80 -17.16
N LYS A 86 -1.78 13.03 -16.37
CA LYS A 86 -1.74 12.92 -14.89
C LYS A 86 -2.46 11.69 -14.36
N LYS A 87 -3.55 11.27 -15.03
CA LYS A 87 -4.33 10.09 -14.66
C LYS A 87 -4.15 9.01 -15.70
N LEU A 88 -4.38 7.77 -15.29
CA LEU A 88 -4.43 6.65 -16.22
C LEU A 88 -5.68 6.77 -17.09
N ALA A 89 -5.57 6.41 -18.37
CA ALA A 89 -6.62 6.58 -19.38
C ALA A 89 -7.81 5.65 -19.15
N LEU A 90 -7.54 4.42 -18.73
CA LEU A 90 -8.55 3.37 -18.58
C LEU A 90 -9.30 3.47 -17.24
N THR A 91 -10.50 2.91 -17.19
CA THR A 91 -11.33 2.82 -15.97
C THR A 91 -10.68 1.93 -14.90
N LYS A 92 -11.24 1.84 -13.69
CA LYS A 92 -10.68 0.96 -12.64
C LYS A 92 -10.73 -0.50 -13.10
N GLU A 93 -11.86 -0.90 -13.67
CA GLU A 93 -12.19 -2.26 -14.06
C GLU A 93 -11.23 -2.75 -15.14
N GLU A 94 -10.96 -1.91 -16.14
CA GLU A 94 -10.03 -2.18 -17.24
C GLU A 94 -8.54 -2.17 -16.83
N ARG A 95 -8.23 -1.71 -15.62
CA ARG A 95 -6.86 -1.68 -15.07
C ARG A 95 -6.61 -2.78 -14.05
N THR A 96 -7.50 -3.76 -14.02
CA THR A 96 -7.42 -4.92 -13.14
C THR A 96 -6.54 -6.00 -13.77
N PHE A 97 -5.77 -6.70 -12.95
CA PHE A 97 -4.91 -7.80 -13.33
C PHE A 97 -4.73 -8.77 -12.18
N THR A 98 -4.42 -10.02 -12.50
CA THR A 98 -4.10 -11.05 -11.52
C THR A 98 -2.68 -10.86 -11.00
N LEU A 99 -2.55 -10.64 -9.69
CA LEU A 99 -1.29 -10.56 -8.96
C LEU A 99 -1.03 -11.88 -8.23
N ARG A 100 0.00 -12.61 -8.63
CA ARG A 100 0.40 -13.90 -8.05
C ARG A 100 1.53 -13.74 -7.04
N PHE A 101 1.32 -14.20 -5.82
CA PHE A 101 2.33 -14.26 -4.77
C PHE A 101 3.24 -15.45 -5.02
N LEU A 102 4.47 -15.24 -5.49
CA LEU A 102 5.32 -16.35 -5.94
C LEU A 102 5.76 -17.27 -4.80
N SER A 103 5.81 -16.76 -3.57
CA SER A 103 6.20 -17.54 -2.39
C SER A 103 5.15 -18.56 -1.95
N SER A 104 3.85 -18.28 -2.14
CA SER A 104 2.76 -19.18 -1.74
C SER A 104 2.02 -19.81 -2.92
N GLY A 105 2.12 -19.21 -4.11
CA GLY A 105 1.34 -19.58 -5.29
C GLY A 105 -0.07 -18.98 -5.34
N ASP A 106 -0.51 -18.32 -4.25
CA ASP A 106 -1.80 -17.64 -4.19
C ASP A 106 -1.88 -16.50 -5.22
N ALA A 107 -3.10 -16.15 -5.61
CA ALA A 107 -3.34 -15.05 -6.52
C ALA A 107 -4.54 -14.22 -6.07
N ILE A 108 -4.46 -12.91 -6.33
CA ILE A 108 -5.54 -11.96 -6.08
C ILE A 108 -5.77 -11.09 -7.31
N GLU A 109 -6.97 -10.54 -7.44
CA GLU A 109 -7.23 -9.46 -8.38
C GLU A 109 -6.74 -8.14 -7.78
N ALA A 110 -5.82 -7.49 -8.49
CA ALA A 110 -5.22 -6.22 -8.14
C ALA A 110 -5.42 -5.21 -9.28
N TYR A 111 -5.25 -3.93 -8.97
CA TYR A 111 -5.33 -2.88 -9.97
C TYR A 111 -4.33 -1.77 -9.67
N ILE A 112 -3.94 -1.04 -10.72
CA ILE A 112 -3.12 0.17 -10.57
C ILE A 112 -4.02 1.32 -10.14
N ASN A 113 -3.59 2.13 -9.18
CA ASN A 113 -4.36 3.24 -8.62
C ASN A 113 -3.49 4.48 -8.36
N GLN A 114 -4.16 5.56 -7.94
CA GLN A 114 -3.63 6.88 -7.59
C GLN A 114 -3.05 7.66 -8.78
N GLU A 115 -2.71 8.92 -8.52
CA GLU A 115 -2.07 9.80 -9.51
C GLU A 115 -0.80 9.15 -10.08
N SER A 116 -0.69 9.18 -11.41
CA SER A 116 0.37 8.50 -12.16
C SER A 116 0.52 7.00 -11.97
N GLY A 117 -0.52 6.31 -11.49
CA GLY A 117 -0.51 4.86 -11.35
C GLY A 117 0.57 4.34 -10.38
N LYS A 118 0.77 5.07 -9.28
CA LYS A 118 1.88 4.84 -8.34
C LYS A 118 1.59 3.82 -7.24
N ALA A 119 0.42 3.20 -7.24
CA ALA A 119 0.03 2.22 -6.22
C ALA A 119 -0.61 0.98 -6.86
N ILE A 120 -0.23 -0.20 -6.37
CA ILE A 120 -0.94 -1.46 -6.62
C ILE A 120 -1.80 -1.77 -5.39
N GLN A 121 -3.07 -2.09 -5.61
CA GLN A 121 -4.06 -2.41 -4.57
C GLN A 121 -4.92 -3.59 -4.98
N SER A 122 -5.43 -4.36 -4.02
CA SER A 122 -6.45 -5.39 -4.27
C SER A 122 -7.82 -4.77 -4.60
N VAL A 123 -8.57 -5.34 -5.54
CA VAL A 123 -9.84 -4.77 -6.04
C VAL A 123 -10.97 -4.79 -5.01
N ASP A 124 -11.23 -5.96 -4.42
CA ASP A 124 -12.42 -6.20 -3.57
C ASP A 124 -12.08 -6.46 -2.10
N ARG A 125 -10.90 -7.03 -1.84
CA ARG A 125 -10.49 -7.52 -0.53
C ARG A 125 -9.15 -6.93 -0.11
N GLN A 126 -9.21 -5.70 0.40
CA GLN A 126 -8.06 -4.97 0.97
C GLN A 126 -7.36 -5.75 2.08
N ASP A 127 -8.12 -6.59 2.79
CA ASP A 127 -7.61 -7.47 3.82
C ASP A 127 -6.68 -8.56 3.27
N ILE A 128 -6.91 -9.17 2.10
CA ILE A 128 -6.01 -10.25 1.63
C ILE A 128 -4.59 -9.74 1.43
N LEU A 129 -4.44 -8.63 0.69
CA LEU A 129 -3.10 -8.09 0.42
C LEU A 129 -2.44 -7.61 1.72
N GLY A 130 -3.21 -6.98 2.60
CA GLY A 130 -2.77 -6.56 3.92
C GLY A 130 -2.32 -7.69 4.82
N GLU A 131 -3.14 -8.72 4.96
CA GLU A 131 -2.85 -9.87 5.80
C GLU A 131 -1.66 -10.66 5.26
N TRP A 132 -1.61 -10.92 3.94
CA TRP A 132 -0.45 -11.55 3.32
C TRP A 132 0.84 -10.75 3.54
N LEU A 133 0.79 -9.44 3.29
CA LEU A 133 1.97 -8.57 3.41
C LEU A 133 2.42 -8.39 4.87
N LEU A 134 1.50 -7.99 5.75
CA LEU A 134 1.82 -7.63 7.13
C LEU A 134 2.03 -8.85 8.02
N ARG A 135 1.23 -9.92 7.86
CA ARG A 135 1.33 -11.12 8.70
C ARG A 135 2.11 -12.24 8.05
N GLY A 136 1.87 -12.51 6.77
CA GLY A 136 2.55 -13.58 6.04
C GLY A 136 4.04 -13.26 5.81
N VAL A 137 4.32 -12.12 5.18
CA VAL A 137 5.69 -11.73 4.82
C VAL A 137 6.42 -11.07 5.99
N PHE A 138 5.87 -9.98 6.52
CA PHE A 138 6.57 -9.20 7.55
C PHE A 138 6.41 -9.74 8.96
N GLN A 139 5.48 -10.68 9.20
CA GLN A 139 5.23 -11.28 10.52
C GLN A 139 5.12 -10.22 11.63
N LEU A 140 4.36 -9.16 11.35
CA LEU A 140 4.08 -8.08 12.27
C LEU A 140 2.89 -8.44 13.15
N ALA A 141 2.94 -8.11 14.44
CA ALA A 141 1.76 -8.11 15.29
C ALA A 141 0.75 -7.04 14.84
N GLU A 142 -0.49 -7.14 15.32
CA GLU A 142 -1.50 -6.13 15.03
C GLU A 142 -1.02 -4.74 15.50
N ARG A 143 -1.12 -3.75 14.62
CA ARG A 143 -0.65 -2.36 14.83
C ARG A 143 0.87 -2.21 15.07
N GLU A 144 1.67 -3.24 14.87
CA GLU A 144 3.13 -3.12 14.85
C GLU A 144 3.59 -2.37 13.59
N VAL A 145 4.53 -1.45 13.76
CA VAL A 145 5.06 -0.63 12.67
C VAL A 145 6.20 -1.38 11.97
N LEU A 146 6.11 -1.52 10.65
CA LEU A 146 7.22 -2.01 9.84
C LEU A 146 8.42 -1.05 9.91
N THR A 147 9.57 -1.55 10.34
CA THR A 147 10.81 -0.76 10.46
C THR A 147 11.89 -1.24 9.49
N GLY A 148 12.87 -0.38 9.20
CA GLY A 148 14.04 -0.76 8.39
C GLY A 148 14.81 -1.95 8.98
N LYS A 149 15.00 -1.99 10.30
CA LYS A 149 15.64 -3.14 10.98
C LYS A 149 14.88 -4.45 10.76
N LYS A 150 13.55 -4.41 10.77
CA LYS A 150 12.71 -5.60 10.49
C LYS A 150 12.91 -6.05 9.03
N LEU A 151 12.90 -5.12 8.08
CA LEU A 151 13.18 -5.42 6.68
C LEU A 151 14.59 -6.02 6.47
N GLU A 152 15.60 -5.46 7.13
CA GLU A 152 16.97 -6.01 7.12
C GLU A 152 17.01 -7.43 7.68
N SER A 153 16.34 -7.68 8.81
CA SER A 153 16.29 -9.03 9.41
C SER A 153 15.57 -10.07 8.56
N LEU A 154 14.70 -9.62 7.65
CA LEU A 154 14.00 -10.48 6.68
C LEU A 154 14.74 -10.58 5.34
N GLU A 155 15.89 -9.91 5.20
CA GLU A 155 16.64 -9.80 3.94
C GLU A 155 15.79 -9.24 2.80
N ILE A 156 14.97 -8.23 3.10
CA ILE A 156 14.10 -7.55 2.12
C ILE A 156 14.53 -6.09 1.98
N ASN A 157 14.84 -5.68 0.75
CA ASN A 157 15.00 -4.25 0.43
C ASN A 157 14.37 -3.86 -0.93
N GLY A 158 13.74 -4.81 -1.62
CA GLY A 158 13.13 -4.62 -2.92
C GLY A 158 11.95 -5.56 -3.17
N ILE A 159 11.22 -5.25 -4.23
CA ILE A 159 10.12 -6.06 -4.75
C ILE A 159 10.43 -6.30 -6.23
N ARG A 160 10.36 -7.55 -6.68
CA ARG A 160 10.38 -7.87 -8.11
C ARG A 160 8.97 -8.15 -8.59
N LEU A 161 8.63 -7.53 -9.72
CA LEU A 161 7.41 -7.82 -10.46
C LEU A 161 7.80 -8.53 -11.76
N THR A 162 7.12 -9.63 -12.08
CA THR A 162 7.38 -10.43 -13.29
C THR A 162 6.10 -10.59 -14.09
N LYS A 163 6.09 -10.10 -15.34
CA LYS A 163 4.98 -10.35 -16.26
C LYS A 163 5.12 -11.75 -16.88
N PHE A 164 4.14 -12.60 -16.64
CA PHE A 164 4.06 -13.93 -17.25
C PHE A 164 3.42 -13.88 -18.64
N LYS A 165 3.64 -14.94 -19.43
CA LYS A 165 3.09 -15.05 -20.80
C LYS A 165 1.56 -15.07 -20.84
N ASN A 166 0.93 -15.59 -19.79
CA ASN A 166 -0.53 -15.60 -19.63
C ASN A 166 -1.10 -14.24 -19.18
N GLY A 167 -0.25 -13.22 -19.00
CA GLY A 167 -0.67 -11.87 -18.59
C GLY A 167 -0.68 -11.65 -17.08
N GLU A 168 -0.51 -12.68 -16.27
CA GLU A 168 -0.42 -12.54 -14.81
C GLU A 168 0.86 -11.80 -14.40
N ILE A 169 0.80 -11.12 -13.26
CA ILE A 169 1.96 -10.45 -12.66
C ILE A 169 2.38 -11.20 -11.41
N GLY A 170 3.56 -11.80 -11.44
CA GLY A 170 4.20 -12.36 -10.26
C GLY A 170 4.80 -11.26 -9.38
N ILE A 171 4.70 -11.42 -8.07
CA ILE A 171 5.38 -10.59 -7.08
C ILE A 171 6.19 -11.43 -6.10
N GLU A 172 7.42 -10.97 -5.84
CA GLU A 172 8.31 -11.52 -4.82
C GLU A 172 9.07 -10.41 -4.09
N PHE A 173 9.37 -10.65 -2.81
CA PHE A 173 10.28 -9.82 -2.04
C PHE A 173 11.71 -10.29 -2.25
N ILE A 174 12.62 -9.35 -2.47
CA ILE A 174 14.01 -9.66 -2.81
C ILE A 174 14.97 -8.78 -2.01
N TRP A 175 16.22 -9.23 -1.99
CA TRP A 175 17.37 -8.40 -1.69
C TRP A 175 18.02 -7.93 -2.99
N ILE A 176 18.18 -6.62 -3.12
CA ILE A 176 18.92 -5.94 -4.17
C ILE A 176 20.29 -5.58 -3.59
N ASP A 177 21.34 -6.14 -4.18
CA ASP A 177 22.70 -5.65 -3.97
C ASP A 177 22.81 -4.24 -4.55
N THR A 178 23.11 -3.25 -3.72
CA THR A 178 23.20 -1.85 -4.16
C THR A 178 24.47 -1.54 -4.94
N GLU A 179 25.51 -2.37 -4.79
CA GLU A 179 26.77 -2.22 -5.52
C GLU A 179 26.70 -2.86 -6.91
N ASN A 180 25.84 -3.87 -7.07
CA ASN A 180 25.58 -4.51 -8.36
C ASN A 180 24.07 -4.72 -8.60
N PRO A 181 23.30 -3.62 -8.79
CA PRO A 181 21.87 -3.72 -8.91
C PRO A 181 21.43 -4.31 -10.27
N PRO A 182 20.25 -4.95 -10.35
CA PRO A 182 19.69 -5.41 -11.61
C PRO A 182 19.53 -4.26 -12.62
N ALA A 183 19.80 -4.53 -13.91
CA ALA A 183 19.74 -3.52 -14.97
C ALA A 183 18.34 -2.91 -15.16
N ASP A 184 17.28 -3.62 -14.76
CA ASP A 184 15.89 -3.21 -14.85
C ASP A 184 15.36 -2.54 -13.57
N VAL A 185 16.23 -2.26 -12.59
CA VAL A 185 15.85 -1.63 -11.33
C VAL A 185 15.22 -0.24 -11.53
N ILE A 186 14.19 0.04 -10.74
CA ILE A 186 13.52 1.34 -10.67
C ILE A 186 13.58 1.92 -9.26
N GLY A 187 13.42 3.23 -9.11
CA GLY A 187 13.40 3.90 -7.81
C GLY A 187 14.77 4.27 -7.26
N TRP A 188 14.92 4.25 -5.93
CA TRP A 188 16.05 4.87 -5.23
C TRP A 188 17.41 4.27 -5.60
N VAL A 189 17.47 2.95 -5.87
CA VAL A 189 18.71 2.25 -6.25
C VAL A 189 19.21 2.73 -7.62
N SER A 190 18.31 3.00 -8.56
CA SER A 190 18.65 3.48 -9.91
C SER A 190 19.34 4.86 -9.94
N ARG A 191 19.30 5.59 -8.82
CA ARG A 191 19.81 6.97 -8.71
C ARG A 191 21.21 7.04 -8.11
N LYS A 192 21.69 5.98 -7.43
CA LYS A 192 23.01 5.98 -6.74
C LYS A 192 24.21 6.05 -7.70
N GLY A 193 24.05 5.73 -8.98
CA GLY A 193 25.08 5.87 -10.01
C GLY A 193 25.14 7.24 -10.71
N LYS A 194 24.33 8.22 -10.28
CA LYS A 194 24.36 9.60 -10.81
C LYS A 194 24.91 10.56 -9.75
N LYS A 195 26.21 10.49 -9.51
CA LYS A 195 26.98 11.58 -8.91
C LYS A 195 27.96 12.10 -9.94
#